data_AF-A0A963GBA0-F1
#
_entry.id   AF-A0A963GBA0-F1
#
_cell.length_a   1.000
_cell.length_b   1.000
_cell.length_c   1.000
_cell.angle_alpha   90.00
_cell.angle_beta   90.00
_cell.angle_gamma   90.00
#
_symmetry.space_group_name_H-M   'P 1'
#
loop_
_entity.id
_entity.type
_entity.pdbx_description
1 polymer ?
#
loop_
_entity_poly.entity_id
_entity_poly.type
_entity_poly.pdbx_seq_one_letter_code
_entity_poly.pdbx_strand_id
1 'polypeptide(L)'
;MTWMKSSVFGVAGLRVARKAKLVLSESPGRVTEISRDLLLEGSIFFSLLTRNEDLQKQRKQREQPHGHGPQGAQQTCAQVQKSFHGLPPTRNTPMLHSMRETYTPARESSTSRLFQGVRIGLAAALLSLAGPVFAEAPEAALRAALEGYSGGSVIADSIAATPVPGVFEVVSGKDVFYVDASGRYAFLDGRLVDMAKKRDLTQARLEALERIQFDALPLNAAIKTVHGTGARRLAVFEDPACPVCRSLQASLAALDDVTIYTFTYPVIARESIPAAVSAWCAPSEDRIHRWKGYMAGSTPPGHIDPGCEQAMETVHKIVRFGEAHGIRNTPTLFLADGRRIVGAMPGNELEAALSAAQP
;
A
#
# COMPACT_ATOMS: atom_id res chain seq x y z
N MET A 1 7.41 77.79 16.86
CA MET A 1 8.70 77.95 17.56
C MET A 1 9.26 76.53 17.70
N THR A 2 9.92 75.90 16.71
CA THR A 2 11.00 76.35 15.78
C THR A 2 12.29 76.61 16.56
N TRP A 3 13.48 75.98 16.35
CA TRP A 3 14.07 75.13 15.26
C TRP A 3 14.56 73.75 15.80
N MET A 4 14.96 72.67 15.07
CA MET A 4 15.25 72.35 13.64
C MET A 4 16.73 72.41 13.17
N LYS A 5 17.47 71.26 13.22
CA LYS A 5 18.72 70.84 12.49
C LYS A 5 19.32 69.54 13.10
N SER A 6 20.29 68.78 12.55
CA SER A 6 20.44 68.11 11.22
C SER A 6 21.63 67.11 11.22
N SER A 7 21.47 65.96 10.55
CA SER A 7 22.38 64.88 10.06
C SER A 7 23.93 64.89 10.25
N VAL A 8 24.55 63.69 10.39
CA VAL A 8 25.72 63.16 9.58
C VAL A 8 26.21 61.75 10.04
N PHE A 9 26.84 61.01 9.10
CA PHE A 9 27.64 59.73 9.15
C PHE A 9 28.53 59.50 10.41
N GLY A 10 29.07 58.31 10.76
CA GLY A 10 29.12 56.98 10.13
C GLY A 10 30.52 56.30 10.28
N VAL A 11 30.62 54.96 10.10
CA VAL A 11 31.85 54.11 9.96
C VAL A 11 32.68 53.72 11.20
N ALA A 12 32.65 52.42 11.56
CA ALA A 12 33.80 51.51 11.90
C ALA A 12 33.25 50.14 12.40
N GLY A 13 33.86 48.96 12.20
CA GLY A 13 35.04 48.61 11.39
C GLY A 13 35.90 47.52 12.03
N LEU A 14 35.65 46.23 11.77
CA LEU A 14 36.47 45.11 12.28
C LEU A 14 36.72 44.02 11.22
N ARG A 15 37.96 43.50 11.13
CA ARG A 15 38.42 42.56 10.07
C ARG A 15 39.68 41.80 10.51
N VAL A 16 39.93 40.63 9.89
CA VAL A 16 41.21 39.86 9.81
C VAL A 16 41.58 38.89 10.96
N ALA A 17 41.21 37.64 10.71
CA ALA A 17 41.77 36.33 11.10
C ALA A 17 43.31 36.16 11.37
N ARG A 18 43.68 35.09 12.12
CA ARG A 18 44.62 33.98 11.75
C ARG A 18 45.37 33.29 12.94
N LYS A 19 45.59 31.96 12.78
CA LYS A 19 46.79 31.12 13.12
C LYS A 19 46.95 30.38 14.48
N ALA A 20 47.83 29.37 14.42
CA ALA A 20 48.28 28.34 15.41
C ALA A 20 47.22 27.25 15.75
N LYS A 21 47.41 25.93 15.60
CA LYS A 21 48.53 24.98 15.33
C LYS A 21 49.43 24.60 16.53
N LEU A 22 49.80 23.29 16.58
CA LEU A 22 50.60 22.51 17.55
C LEU A 22 49.73 21.89 18.68
N VAL A 23 50.02 20.70 19.25
CA VAL A 23 51.19 19.79 19.15
C VAL A 23 50.75 18.33 18.84
N LEU A 24 51.60 17.53 18.18
CA LEU A 24 51.59 16.06 18.25
C LEU A 24 52.85 15.59 18.98
N SER A 25 52.76 14.51 19.76
CA SER A 25 53.89 13.93 20.51
C SER A 25 53.73 12.40 20.60
N GLU A 26 54.85 11.68 20.54
CA GLU A 26 54.91 10.22 20.39
C GLU A 26 55.35 9.51 21.67
N SER A 27 54.75 8.35 21.97
CA SER A 27 55.51 7.17 22.44
C SER A 27 54.69 5.88 22.33
N PRO A 28 55.31 4.71 22.06
CA PRO A 28 54.60 3.48 21.71
C PRO A 28 54.48 2.46 22.86
N GLY A 29 53.48 1.57 22.78
CA GLY A 29 53.45 0.37 23.63
C GLY A 29 52.20 -0.51 23.51
N ARG A 30 52.37 -1.73 22.97
CA ARG A 30 51.54 -2.94 23.17
C ARG A 30 50.01 -2.78 23.27
N VAL A 31 49.31 -3.03 22.16
CA VAL A 31 48.43 -4.22 22.05
C VAL A 31 48.63 -4.82 20.66
N THR A 32 49.15 -6.05 20.61
CA THR A 32 48.98 -6.96 19.46
C THR A 32 47.72 -7.79 19.69
N GLU A 33 47.17 -8.39 18.63
CA GLU A 33 46.10 -9.40 18.71
C GLU A 33 44.69 -8.86 19.06
N ILE A 34 44.05 -8.20 18.08
CA ILE A 34 42.61 -8.25 17.67
C ILE A 34 42.51 -7.44 16.36
N SER A 35 42.89 -8.03 15.22
CA SER A 35 42.83 -7.33 13.91
C SER A 35 43.00 -8.26 12.69
N ARG A 36 42.21 -9.35 12.59
CA ARG A 36 42.15 -10.16 11.34
C ARG A 36 40.74 -10.47 10.86
N ASP A 37 39.81 -10.80 11.76
CA ASP A 37 38.46 -11.23 11.35
C ASP A 37 37.56 -10.08 10.87
N LEU A 38 37.85 -8.84 11.28
CA LEU A 38 37.13 -7.62 10.90
C LEU A 38 37.42 -7.11 9.48
N LEU A 39 38.26 -7.79 8.68
CA LEU A 39 38.60 -7.39 7.30
C LEU A 39 38.05 -8.34 6.22
N LEU A 40 37.41 -9.44 6.59
CA LEU A 40 36.81 -10.39 5.63
C LEU A 40 35.34 -10.02 5.30
N GLU A 41 34.53 -9.72 6.32
CA GLU A 41 33.12 -9.32 6.18
C GLU A 41 32.92 -8.16 5.18
N GLY A 42 33.69 -7.07 5.35
CA GLY A 42 33.54 -5.87 4.52
C GLY A 42 33.84 -6.05 3.03
N SER A 43 34.71 -7.01 2.68
CA SER A 43 35.11 -7.27 1.29
C SER A 43 34.04 -8.04 0.51
N ILE A 44 33.30 -8.91 1.20
CA ILE A 44 32.18 -9.67 0.62
C ILE A 44 31.01 -8.73 0.33
N PHE A 45 30.66 -7.86 1.27
CA PHE A 45 29.53 -6.92 1.10
C PHE A 45 29.75 -5.94 -0.06
N PHE A 46 30.96 -5.38 -0.20
CA PHE A 46 31.30 -4.47 -1.29
C PHE A 46 31.30 -5.17 -2.67
N SER A 47 31.70 -6.45 -2.71
CA SER A 47 31.68 -7.28 -3.92
C SER A 47 30.27 -7.70 -4.37
N LEU A 48 29.31 -7.73 -3.44
CA LEU A 48 27.90 -8.01 -3.75
C LEU A 48 27.15 -6.76 -4.25
N LEU A 49 27.39 -5.60 -3.63
CA LEU A 49 26.79 -4.33 -4.06
C LEU A 49 27.22 -3.95 -5.48
N THR A 50 28.52 -4.00 -5.78
CA THR A 50 29.06 -3.66 -7.11
C THR A 50 28.55 -4.57 -8.23
N ARG A 51 28.40 -5.88 -7.97
CA ARG A 51 27.78 -6.82 -8.91
C ARG A 51 26.31 -6.52 -9.22
N ASN A 52 25.56 -5.99 -8.25
CA ASN A 52 24.14 -5.68 -8.46
C ASN A 52 23.98 -4.47 -9.40
N GLU A 53 24.79 -3.41 -9.22
CA GLU A 53 24.75 -2.24 -10.11
C GLU A 53 25.02 -2.58 -11.58
N ASP A 54 26.01 -3.44 -11.87
CA ASP A 54 26.35 -3.81 -13.24
C ASP A 54 25.28 -4.71 -13.90
N LEU A 55 24.60 -5.57 -13.14
CA LEU A 55 23.45 -6.33 -13.64
C LEU A 55 22.27 -5.40 -13.99
N GLN A 56 22.04 -4.34 -13.21
CA GLN A 56 21.02 -3.33 -13.55
C GLN A 56 21.41 -2.52 -14.80
N LYS A 57 22.69 -2.15 -14.97
CA LYS A 57 23.19 -1.50 -16.19
C LYS A 57 23.01 -2.38 -17.43
N GLN A 58 23.34 -3.67 -17.34
CA GLN A 58 23.18 -4.62 -18.46
C GLN A 58 21.70 -4.87 -18.83
N ARG A 59 20.78 -4.94 -17.86
CA ARG A 59 19.34 -4.95 -18.15
C ARG A 59 18.91 -3.70 -18.92
N LYS A 60 19.30 -2.51 -18.43
CA LYS A 60 18.91 -1.22 -19.03
C LYS A 60 19.49 -1.00 -20.44
N GLN A 61 20.56 -1.70 -20.81
CA GLN A 61 21.08 -1.73 -22.19
C GLN A 61 20.35 -2.71 -23.12
N ARG A 62 19.70 -3.76 -22.60
CA ARG A 62 18.87 -4.70 -23.38
C ARG A 62 17.48 -4.15 -23.75
N GLU A 63 17.06 -3.07 -23.10
CA GLU A 63 15.69 -2.52 -23.19
C GLU A 63 15.62 -1.18 -23.97
N GLN A 64 16.67 -0.82 -24.72
CA GLN A 64 16.60 0.32 -25.65
C GLN A 64 16.07 -0.11 -27.04
N PRO A 65 15.01 0.53 -27.57
CA PRO A 65 14.45 0.15 -28.86
C PRO A 65 15.29 0.69 -30.03
N HIS A 66 15.75 -0.21 -30.91
CA HIS A 66 16.30 0.18 -32.20
C HIS A 66 15.19 0.75 -33.10
N GLY A 67 15.20 2.06 -33.33
CA GLY A 67 14.22 2.73 -34.18
C GLY A 67 14.38 2.38 -35.66
N HIS A 68 13.32 1.84 -36.26
CA HIS A 68 13.12 1.76 -37.71
C HIS A 68 11.75 2.35 -38.07
N GLY A 69 11.70 3.03 -39.22
CA GLY A 69 10.51 3.78 -39.66
C GLY A 69 9.37 2.90 -40.22
N PRO A 70 8.16 3.46 -40.40
CA PRO A 70 6.96 2.67 -40.65
C PRO A 70 6.76 2.30 -42.13
N GLN A 71 7.14 1.08 -42.50
CA GLN A 71 6.63 0.36 -43.69
C GLN A 71 6.93 -1.15 -43.55
N GLY A 72 5.89 -2.00 -43.56
CA GLY A 72 6.06 -3.46 -43.51
C GLY A 72 5.34 -4.23 -42.39
N ALA A 73 4.12 -3.83 -41.98
CA ALA A 73 3.36 -4.47 -40.89
C ALA A 73 1.88 -4.77 -41.23
N GLN A 74 1.56 -5.10 -42.49
CA GLN A 74 0.20 -5.46 -42.93
C GLN A 74 0.11 -6.78 -43.72
N GLN A 75 1.17 -7.61 -43.72
CA GLN A 75 1.22 -8.87 -44.46
C GLN A 75 1.69 -10.06 -43.60
N THR A 76 0.92 -10.44 -42.57
CA THR A 76 1.11 -11.75 -41.86
C THR A 76 -0.10 -12.27 -41.07
N CYS A 77 -1.35 -11.98 -41.48
CA CYS A 77 -2.56 -12.60 -40.88
C CYS A 77 -3.62 -13.09 -41.87
N ALA A 78 -3.40 -12.98 -43.19
CA ALA A 78 -4.42 -13.26 -44.21
C ALA A 78 -4.20 -14.55 -45.03
N GLN A 79 -3.29 -15.44 -44.59
CA GLN A 79 -2.72 -16.48 -45.47
C GLN A 79 -2.66 -17.90 -44.87
N VAL A 80 -3.56 -18.21 -43.93
CA VAL A 80 -3.77 -19.59 -43.41
C VAL A 80 -5.18 -20.12 -43.73
N GLN A 81 -6.12 -19.25 -44.12
CA GLN A 81 -7.56 -19.55 -44.16
C GLN A 81 -8.12 -19.83 -45.58
N LYS A 82 -7.31 -20.35 -46.49
CA LYS A 82 -7.74 -20.74 -47.87
C LYS A 82 -7.06 -22.01 -48.38
N SER A 83 -7.50 -23.17 -47.91
CA SER A 83 -7.48 -24.44 -48.65
C SER A 83 -8.43 -25.45 -48.01
N PHE A 84 -8.97 -26.38 -48.81
CA PHE A 84 -10.02 -27.36 -48.49
C PHE A 84 -11.47 -26.83 -48.39
N HIS A 85 -12.07 -26.62 -49.56
CA HIS A 85 -13.53 -26.64 -49.77
C HIS A 85 -13.88 -27.63 -50.90
N GLY A 86 -15.03 -28.30 -50.78
CA GLY A 86 -15.56 -29.29 -51.74
C GLY A 86 -15.33 -30.73 -51.27
N LEU A 87 -16.29 -31.66 -51.36
CA LEU A 87 -17.66 -31.70 -51.91
C LEU A 87 -18.45 -32.81 -51.14
N PRO A 88 -19.72 -33.17 -51.47
CA PRO A 88 -20.95 -32.39 -51.65
C PRO A 88 -22.04 -32.79 -50.61
N PRO A 89 -23.25 -32.19 -50.61
CA PRO A 89 -24.25 -32.41 -49.53
C PRO A 89 -25.34 -33.45 -49.85
N THR A 90 -25.99 -33.99 -48.80
CA THR A 90 -27.31 -34.65 -48.87
C THR A 90 -28.25 -34.13 -47.78
N ARG A 91 -29.58 -34.24 -47.98
CA ARG A 91 -30.62 -33.76 -47.06
C ARG A 91 -31.15 -34.89 -46.19
N ASN A 92 -31.52 -34.59 -44.92
CA ASN A 92 -32.92 -34.58 -44.46
C ASN A 92 -33.04 -34.39 -42.93
N THR A 93 -34.00 -33.58 -42.52
CA THR A 93 -34.62 -33.56 -41.18
C THR A 93 -35.99 -34.28 -41.26
N PRO A 94 -36.78 -34.49 -40.17
CA PRO A 94 -36.63 -34.07 -38.77
C PRO A 94 -36.95 -35.20 -37.73
N MET A 95 -37.19 -34.77 -36.47
CA MET A 95 -38.16 -35.31 -35.49
C MET A 95 -37.77 -36.33 -34.38
N LEU A 96 -38.33 -36.01 -33.20
CA LEU A 96 -38.86 -36.87 -32.11
C LEU A 96 -37.94 -37.62 -31.11
N HIS A 97 -37.90 -37.04 -29.90
CA HIS A 97 -38.53 -37.57 -28.66
C HIS A 97 -37.86 -38.67 -27.83
N SER A 98 -37.98 -38.53 -26.50
CA SER A 98 -37.56 -39.48 -25.44
C SER A 98 -36.04 -39.71 -25.29
N MET A 99 -35.50 -40.10 -24.13
CA MET A 99 -36.15 -40.51 -22.86
C MET A 99 -35.64 -39.70 -21.65
N ARG A 100 -36.40 -39.71 -20.56
CA ARG A 100 -35.86 -39.45 -19.21
C ARG A 100 -35.30 -40.76 -18.65
N GLU A 101 -34.02 -40.83 -18.35
CA GLU A 101 -33.53 -41.86 -17.42
C GLU A 101 -33.91 -41.48 -15.98
N THR A 102 -34.36 -42.47 -15.21
CA THR A 102 -34.84 -42.29 -13.84
C THR A 102 -33.97 -43.09 -12.89
N TYR A 103 -33.03 -42.41 -12.23
CA TYR A 103 -32.18 -43.03 -11.22
C TYR A 103 -32.99 -43.30 -9.95
N THR A 104 -33.20 -44.58 -9.63
CA THR A 104 -33.91 -45.02 -8.43
C THR A 104 -32.92 -45.34 -7.31
N PRO A 105 -33.04 -44.72 -6.13
CA PRO A 105 -32.21 -45.09 -4.98
C PRO A 105 -32.68 -46.43 -4.40
N ALA A 106 -31.73 -47.29 -4.05
CA ALA A 106 -32.02 -48.56 -3.39
C ALA A 106 -32.63 -48.36 -2.00
N ARG A 107 -33.59 -49.20 -1.62
CA ARG A 107 -34.32 -49.15 -0.36
C ARG A 107 -33.98 -50.38 0.48
N GLU A 108 -33.06 -50.25 1.42
CA GLU A 108 -32.73 -51.35 2.35
C GLU A 108 -33.92 -51.72 3.25
N SER A 109 -33.99 -53.00 3.60
CA SER A 109 -35.16 -53.65 4.19
C SER A 109 -35.13 -53.65 5.73
N SER A 110 -36.19 -53.13 6.33
CA SER A 110 -36.36 -53.12 7.79
C SER A 110 -36.97 -54.42 8.31
N THR A 111 -36.13 -55.34 8.77
CA THR A 111 -36.47 -56.46 9.66
C THR A 111 -35.32 -56.62 10.68
N SER A 112 -35.49 -57.12 11.90
CA SER A 112 -36.70 -57.52 12.66
C SER A 112 -36.54 -57.10 14.14
N ARG A 113 -37.56 -57.31 14.99
CA ARG A 113 -37.55 -56.91 16.41
C ARG A 113 -37.19 -58.06 17.35
N LEU A 114 -36.66 -57.69 18.52
CA LEU A 114 -36.69 -58.42 19.80
C LEU A 114 -35.94 -59.77 19.88
N PHE A 115 -34.74 -59.74 20.48
CA PHE A 115 -34.40 -60.61 21.62
C PHE A 115 -33.13 -60.08 22.31
N GLN A 116 -33.24 -59.57 23.54
CA GLN A 116 -32.06 -59.36 24.39
C GLN A 116 -32.45 -59.42 25.87
N GLY A 117 -32.00 -60.48 26.54
CA GLY A 117 -32.13 -60.65 27.99
C GLY A 117 -30.80 -60.40 28.68
N VAL A 118 -30.84 -59.58 29.73
CA VAL A 118 -30.00 -59.59 30.95
C VAL A 118 -28.61 -60.26 30.85
N ARG A 119 -27.52 -59.46 30.93
CA ARG A 119 -26.52 -59.56 32.03
C ARG A 119 -25.45 -58.45 32.02
N ILE A 120 -25.48 -57.66 33.10
CA ILE A 120 -24.37 -57.11 33.91
C ILE A 120 -22.97 -57.03 33.25
N GLY A 121 -22.43 -55.82 33.16
CA GLY A 121 -21.00 -55.55 33.02
C GLY A 121 -20.57 -54.34 33.88
N LEU A 122 -19.60 -54.54 34.79
CA LEU A 122 -19.01 -53.45 35.59
C LEU A 122 -17.90 -52.75 34.79
N ALA A 123 -18.06 -51.45 34.50
CA ALA A 123 -16.99 -50.57 34.02
C ALA A 123 -17.38 -49.07 34.15
N ALA A 124 -17.61 -48.58 35.38
CA ALA A 124 -18.03 -47.20 35.61
C ALA A 124 -16.90 -46.33 36.21
N ALA A 125 -16.79 -45.10 35.71
CA ALA A 125 -16.15 -43.93 36.34
C ALA A 125 -14.68 -44.05 36.79
N LEU A 126 -13.74 -43.92 35.85
CA LEU A 126 -12.41 -43.35 36.13
C LEU A 126 -11.80 -42.59 34.92
N LEU A 127 -12.63 -41.83 34.19
CA LEU A 127 -12.19 -40.96 33.09
C LEU A 127 -12.06 -39.51 33.56
N SER A 128 -11.06 -39.25 34.39
CA SER A 128 -10.88 -37.94 35.04
C SER A 128 -10.27 -36.90 34.11
N LEU A 129 -11.04 -35.83 33.85
CA LEU A 129 -10.54 -34.45 33.68
C LEU A 129 -9.40 -34.22 32.66
N ALA A 130 -9.48 -34.86 31.49
CA ALA A 130 -8.87 -34.31 30.28
C ALA A 130 -9.70 -33.10 29.79
N GLY A 131 -9.67 -32.00 30.54
CA GLY A 131 -10.19 -30.72 30.07
C GLY A 131 -9.40 -30.25 28.84
N PRO A 132 -10.01 -29.50 27.90
CA PRO A 132 -9.28 -28.97 26.76
C PRO A 132 -8.23 -27.99 27.27
N VAL A 133 -6.95 -28.39 27.23
CA VAL A 133 -5.84 -27.45 27.29
C VAL A 133 -5.96 -26.60 26.03
N PHE A 134 -6.42 -25.36 26.18
CA PHE A 134 -6.40 -24.39 25.10
C PHE A 134 -4.93 -24.22 24.67
N ALA A 135 -4.64 -24.65 23.44
CA ALA A 135 -3.30 -24.60 22.87
C ALA A 135 -2.98 -23.16 22.44
N GLU A 136 -2.79 -22.29 23.43
CA GLU A 136 -2.31 -20.90 23.29
C GLU A 136 -0.79 -20.86 23.06
N ALA A 137 -0.13 -22.00 23.27
CA ALA A 137 1.31 -22.23 23.09
C ALA A 137 1.89 -21.90 21.70
N PRO A 138 1.21 -22.11 20.54
CA PRO A 138 1.80 -21.87 19.23
C PRO A 138 2.21 -20.41 19.02
N GLU A 139 1.36 -19.44 19.41
CA GLU A 139 1.67 -18.03 19.19
C GLU A 139 2.81 -17.56 20.10
N ALA A 140 2.73 -17.86 21.40
CA ALA A 140 3.71 -17.42 22.39
C ALA A 140 5.10 -18.06 22.14
N ALA A 141 5.16 -19.35 21.77
CA ALA A 141 6.42 -20.01 21.45
C ALA A 141 7.02 -19.49 20.13
N LEU A 142 6.19 -19.26 19.11
CA LEU A 142 6.64 -18.74 17.82
C LEU A 142 7.13 -17.30 17.95
N ARG A 143 6.43 -16.45 18.71
CA ARG A 143 6.85 -15.09 19.07
C ARG A 143 8.23 -15.07 19.75
N ALA A 144 8.43 -15.88 20.78
CA ALA A 144 9.72 -15.98 21.48
C ALA A 144 10.83 -16.54 20.57
N ALA A 145 10.52 -17.47 19.65
CA ALA A 145 11.47 -17.97 18.67
C ALA A 145 11.89 -16.88 17.66
N LEU A 146 10.95 -16.06 17.18
CA LEU A 146 11.23 -14.96 16.25
C LEU A 146 12.07 -13.85 16.90
N GLU A 147 11.74 -13.46 18.13
CA GLU A 147 12.54 -12.51 18.91
C GLU A 147 13.97 -13.06 19.15
N GLY A 148 14.09 -14.34 19.51
CA GLY A 148 15.37 -15.02 19.74
C GLY A 148 16.24 -15.16 18.47
N TYR A 149 15.67 -15.64 17.36
CA TYR A 149 16.41 -15.83 16.10
C TYR A 149 16.73 -14.52 15.38
N SER A 150 15.92 -13.47 15.56
CA SER A 150 16.17 -12.13 14.99
C SER A 150 17.09 -11.25 15.84
N GLY A 151 17.47 -11.69 17.04
CA GLY A 151 18.20 -10.86 18.01
C GLY A 151 17.38 -9.64 18.48
N GLY A 152 16.06 -9.75 18.51
CA GLY A 152 15.14 -8.65 18.83
C GLY A 152 14.90 -7.64 17.70
N SER A 153 15.37 -7.90 16.47
CA SER A 153 15.12 -7.02 15.32
C SER A 153 13.73 -7.22 14.68
N VAL A 154 13.08 -8.36 14.93
CA VAL A 154 11.68 -8.62 14.57
C VAL A 154 10.81 -8.50 15.80
N ILE A 155 9.87 -7.55 15.78
CA ILE A 155 8.81 -7.41 16.80
C ILE A 155 7.49 -7.78 16.13
N ALA A 156 6.94 -8.95 16.46
CA ALA A 156 5.68 -9.40 15.89
C ALA A 156 4.49 -8.68 16.55
N ASP A 157 3.80 -7.79 15.85
CA ASP A 157 2.56 -7.19 16.36
C ASP A 157 1.43 -8.22 16.42
N SER A 158 1.35 -9.11 15.43
CA SER A 158 0.43 -10.26 15.44
C SER A 158 0.99 -11.43 14.64
N ILE A 159 0.61 -12.65 15.06
CA ILE A 159 0.96 -13.90 14.39
C ILE A 159 -0.35 -14.67 14.15
N ALA A 160 -0.54 -15.24 12.97
CA ALA A 160 -1.78 -15.94 12.60
C ALA A 160 -1.50 -17.22 11.80
N ALA A 161 -2.29 -18.26 12.01
CA ALA A 161 -2.21 -19.47 11.18
C ALA A 161 -2.74 -19.19 9.76
N THR A 162 -1.99 -19.60 8.72
CA THR A 162 -2.45 -19.48 7.34
C THR A 162 -3.29 -20.69 6.91
N PRO A 163 -3.97 -20.65 5.74
CA PRO A 163 -4.57 -21.84 5.13
C PRO A 163 -3.57 -22.93 4.69
N VAL A 164 -2.25 -22.68 4.78
CA VAL A 164 -1.20 -23.67 4.48
C VAL A 164 -0.71 -24.27 5.80
N PRO A 165 -0.89 -25.59 6.04
CA PRO A 165 -0.49 -26.23 7.30
C PRO A 165 0.99 -26.02 7.62
N GLY A 166 1.28 -25.60 8.86
CA GLY A 166 2.64 -25.35 9.34
C GLY A 166 3.25 -24.01 8.90
N VAL A 167 2.54 -23.18 8.14
CA VAL A 167 2.95 -21.82 7.76
C VAL A 167 2.09 -20.79 8.49
N PHE A 168 2.75 -19.84 9.14
CA PHE A 168 2.14 -18.75 9.91
C PHE A 168 2.45 -17.41 9.25
N GLU A 169 1.48 -16.50 9.27
CA GLU A 169 1.64 -15.10 8.91
C GLU A 169 2.16 -14.34 10.13
N VAL A 170 3.12 -13.45 9.93
CA VAL A 170 3.63 -12.53 10.93
C VAL A 170 3.48 -11.11 10.40
N VAL A 171 2.95 -10.21 11.24
CA VAL A 171 2.94 -8.77 11.00
C VAL A 171 3.98 -8.13 11.91
N SER A 172 4.82 -7.25 11.34
CA SER A 172 5.80 -6.44 12.06
C SER A 172 5.73 -5.00 11.54
N GLY A 173 5.12 -4.10 12.30
CA GLY A 173 4.85 -2.72 11.90
C GLY A 173 3.85 -2.62 10.75
N LYS A 174 4.36 -2.52 9.53
CA LYS A 174 3.57 -2.51 8.28
C LYS A 174 3.94 -3.64 7.33
N ASP A 175 4.93 -4.45 7.70
CA ASP A 175 5.44 -5.54 6.88
C ASP A 175 4.72 -6.85 7.23
N VAL A 176 4.42 -7.65 6.21
CA VAL A 176 3.77 -8.96 6.32
C VAL A 176 4.70 -10.00 5.70
N PHE A 177 5.08 -11.01 6.48
CA PHE A 177 5.92 -12.11 6.03
C PHE A 177 5.41 -13.44 6.60
N TYR A 178 5.96 -14.55 6.12
CA TYR A 178 5.51 -15.89 6.51
C TYR A 178 6.64 -16.69 7.15
N VAL A 179 6.32 -17.56 8.10
CA VAL A 179 7.29 -18.37 8.85
C VAL A 179 6.82 -19.81 9.02
N ASP A 180 7.77 -20.72 9.22
CA ASP A 180 7.46 -22.10 9.60
C ASP A 180 7.03 -22.20 11.09
N ALA A 181 6.46 -23.34 11.47
CA ALA A 181 6.00 -23.61 12.83
C ALA A 181 7.07 -23.51 13.94
N SER A 182 8.37 -23.54 13.60
CA SER A 182 9.48 -23.32 14.54
C SER A 182 9.98 -21.87 14.61
N GLY A 183 9.52 -20.99 13.72
CA GLY A 183 9.99 -19.60 13.61
C GLY A 183 11.42 -19.45 13.11
N ARG A 184 12.08 -20.55 12.73
CA ARG A 184 13.49 -20.58 12.32
C ARG A 184 13.68 -20.21 10.85
N TYR A 185 12.68 -20.46 10.01
CA TYR A 185 12.71 -20.19 8.58
C TYR A 185 11.62 -19.19 8.22
N ALA A 186 12.03 -18.06 7.65
CA ALA A 186 11.15 -17.00 7.18
C ALA A 186 11.15 -16.89 5.64
N PHE A 187 9.96 -16.69 5.08
CA PHE A 187 9.72 -16.37 3.68
C PHE A 187 9.46 -14.86 3.58
N LEU A 188 10.53 -14.11 3.31
CA LEU A 188 10.49 -12.66 3.10
C LEU A 188 10.11 -12.33 1.65
N ASP A 189 9.49 -11.17 1.43
CA ASP A 189 8.98 -10.68 0.14
C ASP A 189 8.00 -11.63 -0.62
N GLY A 190 7.56 -12.70 0.06
CA GLY A 190 6.66 -13.71 -0.49
C GLY A 190 5.19 -13.32 -0.40
N ARG A 191 4.40 -13.69 -1.41
CA ARG A 191 2.95 -13.46 -1.45
C ARG A 191 2.19 -14.78 -1.40
N LEU A 192 1.28 -14.91 -0.44
CA LEU A 192 0.44 -16.10 -0.27
C LEU A 192 -0.84 -15.94 -1.10
N VAL A 193 -0.91 -16.64 -2.24
CA VAL A 193 -2.05 -16.59 -3.16
C VAL A 193 -2.89 -17.86 -3.06
N ASP A 194 -4.18 -17.71 -2.75
CA ASP A 194 -5.18 -18.77 -2.93
C ASP A 194 -5.46 -18.93 -4.43
N MET A 195 -4.74 -19.85 -5.07
CA MET A 195 -4.81 -20.11 -6.52
C MET A 195 -6.18 -20.65 -6.95
N ALA A 196 -6.94 -21.29 -6.06
CA ALA A 196 -8.27 -21.81 -6.37
C ALA A 196 -9.32 -20.69 -6.40
N LYS A 197 -9.25 -19.75 -5.44
CA LYS A 197 -10.11 -18.55 -5.39
C LYS A 197 -9.54 -17.36 -6.18
N LYS A 198 -8.34 -17.50 -6.75
CA LYS A 198 -7.55 -16.45 -7.41
C LYS A 198 -7.37 -15.19 -6.54
N ARG A 199 -7.17 -15.38 -5.23
CA ARG A 199 -7.13 -14.30 -4.24
C ARG A 199 -5.79 -14.24 -3.53
N ASP A 200 -5.11 -13.10 -3.65
CA ASP A 200 -3.91 -12.80 -2.89
C ASP A 200 -4.29 -12.48 -1.43
N LEU A 201 -3.81 -13.29 -0.49
CA LEU A 201 -4.14 -13.18 0.94
C LEU A 201 -3.28 -12.11 1.62
N THR A 202 -2.00 -12.02 1.23
CA THR A 202 -1.07 -10.98 1.67
C THR A 202 -1.57 -9.59 1.28
N GLN A 203 -2.21 -9.43 0.10
CA GLN A 203 -2.84 -8.19 -0.34
C GLN A 203 -3.96 -7.78 0.61
N ALA A 204 -4.89 -8.70 0.88
CA ALA A 204 -6.01 -8.44 1.79
C ALA A 204 -5.55 -8.13 3.22
N ARG A 205 -4.38 -8.65 3.64
CA ARG A 205 -3.75 -8.32 4.91
C ARG A 205 -3.13 -6.93 4.92
N LEU A 206 -2.31 -6.59 3.93
CA LEU A 206 -1.70 -5.26 3.78
C LEU A 206 -2.78 -4.17 3.68
N GLU A 207 -3.80 -4.37 2.84
CA GLU A 207 -4.96 -3.48 2.74
C GLU A 207 -5.73 -3.32 4.06
N ALA A 208 -5.74 -4.35 4.92
CA ALA A 208 -6.36 -4.28 6.23
C ALA A 208 -5.51 -3.51 7.25
N LEU A 209 -4.18 -3.60 7.17
CA LEU A 209 -3.23 -2.85 8.00
C LEU A 209 -3.13 -1.38 7.57
N GLU A 210 -3.36 -1.08 6.28
CA GLU A 210 -3.34 0.28 5.72
C GLU A 210 -4.66 1.07 5.87
N ARG A 211 -5.72 0.46 6.44
CA ARG A 211 -6.99 1.14 6.71
C ARG A 211 -6.81 2.28 7.71
N ILE A 212 -7.58 3.35 7.52
CA ILE A 212 -7.69 4.47 8.47
C ILE A 212 -9.17 4.69 8.74
N GLN A 213 -9.58 4.69 10.01
CA GLN A 213 -10.95 5.05 10.39
C GLN A 213 -11.27 6.47 9.88
N PHE A 214 -12.35 6.64 9.13
CA PHE A 214 -12.58 7.89 8.39
C PHE A 214 -12.67 9.12 9.32
N ASP A 215 -13.22 8.96 10.52
CA ASP A 215 -13.31 10.02 11.54
C ASP A 215 -12.00 10.30 12.29
N ALA A 216 -10.95 9.49 12.08
CA ALA A 216 -9.57 9.81 12.51
C ALA A 216 -8.83 10.70 11.50
N LEU A 217 -9.36 10.88 10.28
CA LEU A 217 -8.82 11.83 9.32
C LEU A 217 -8.97 13.27 9.85
N PRO A 218 -8.04 14.20 9.57
CA PRO A 218 -8.12 15.56 10.07
C PRO A 218 -9.09 16.41 9.22
N LEU A 219 -10.36 16.01 9.13
CA LEU A 219 -11.37 16.54 8.19
C LEU A 219 -11.54 18.07 8.23
N ASN A 220 -11.23 18.72 9.37
CA ASN A 220 -11.24 20.18 9.49
C ASN A 220 -10.11 20.91 8.75
N ALA A 221 -9.13 20.16 8.20
CA ALA A 221 -8.05 20.64 7.35
C ALA A 221 -8.30 20.37 5.84
N ALA A 222 -9.39 19.69 5.48
CA ALA A 222 -9.71 19.35 4.10
C ALA A 222 -10.64 20.38 3.45
N ILE A 223 -10.44 20.62 2.14
CA ILE A 223 -11.38 21.38 1.31
C ILE A 223 -12.61 20.48 1.09
N LYS A 224 -13.69 20.79 1.80
CA LYS A 224 -14.95 20.05 1.70
C LYS A 224 -15.73 20.50 0.46
N THR A 225 -16.02 19.55 -0.42
CA THR A 225 -16.96 19.68 -1.54
C THR A 225 -18.16 18.77 -1.28
N VAL A 226 -19.37 19.19 -1.67
CA VAL A 226 -20.59 18.37 -1.56
C VAL A 226 -21.28 18.32 -2.91
N HIS A 227 -21.53 17.11 -3.41
CA HIS A 227 -22.38 16.84 -4.57
C HIS A 227 -23.66 16.15 -4.07
N GLY A 228 -24.82 16.46 -4.67
CA GLY A 228 -26.11 15.91 -4.24
C GLY A 228 -26.47 16.28 -2.80
N THR A 229 -26.93 15.30 -2.00
CA THR A 229 -27.13 15.46 -0.55
C THR A 229 -25.82 15.30 0.23
N GLY A 230 -24.85 14.62 -0.36
CA GLY A 230 -23.53 14.35 0.22
C GLY A 230 -23.48 13.15 1.15
N ALA A 231 -24.44 12.21 1.04
CA ALA A 231 -24.62 11.10 1.97
C ALA A 231 -23.37 10.20 2.10
N ARG A 232 -22.63 10.01 1.00
CA ARG A 232 -21.40 9.20 0.98
C ARG A 232 -20.17 10.05 1.33
N ARG A 233 -19.12 9.43 1.89
CA ARG A 233 -17.90 10.13 2.34
C ARG A 233 -16.68 9.62 1.58
N LEU A 234 -15.94 10.55 0.97
CA LEU A 234 -14.68 10.30 0.28
C LEU A 234 -13.63 11.27 0.81
N ALA A 235 -12.42 10.81 1.08
CA ALA A 235 -11.26 11.67 1.31
C ALA A 235 -10.22 11.45 0.21
N VAL A 236 -9.53 12.52 -0.21
CA VAL A 236 -8.54 12.48 -1.31
C VAL A 236 -7.31 13.29 -0.92
N PHE A 237 -6.15 12.65 -0.82
CA PHE A 237 -4.84 13.31 -0.66
C PHE A 237 -4.22 13.49 -2.04
N GLU A 238 -4.01 14.73 -2.46
CA GLU A 238 -3.52 15.07 -3.81
C GLU A 238 -2.59 16.30 -3.85
N ASP A 239 -1.78 16.36 -4.90
CA ASP A 239 -0.71 17.33 -5.14
C ASP A 239 -0.88 17.95 -6.56
N PRO A 240 -0.71 19.26 -6.78
CA PRO A 240 -0.88 19.87 -8.11
C PRO A 240 0.22 19.47 -9.11
N ALA A 241 1.39 19.01 -8.66
CA ALA A 241 2.47 18.50 -9.52
C ALA A 241 2.28 17.02 -9.91
N CYS A 242 1.28 16.32 -9.37
CA CYS A 242 0.96 14.93 -9.63
C CYS A 242 0.09 14.76 -10.90
N PRO A 243 0.59 14.21 -12.02
CA PRO A 243 -0.21 14.08 -13.24
C PRO A 243 -1.42 13.13 -13.09
N VAL A 244 -1.26 12.09 -12.27
CA VAL A 244 -2.31 11.11 -11.95
C VAL A 244 -3.44 11.72 -11.11
N CYS A 245 -3.13 12.71 -10.28
CA CYS A 245 -4.11 13.46 -9.51
C CYS A 245 -4.93 14.38 -10.41
N ARG A 246 -4.29 14.98 -11.43
CA ARG A 246 -4.97 15.79 -12.46
C ARG A 246 -5.95 14.97 -13.29
N SER A 247 -5.63 13.71 -13.64
CA SER A 247 -6.59 12.83 -14.33
C SER A 247 -7.72 12.34 -13.42
N LEU A 248 -7.45 12.14 -12.12
CA LEU A 248 -8.49 11.79 -11.13
C LEU A 248 -9.60 12.86 -11.02
N GLN A 249 -9.30 14.15 -11.23
CA GLN A 249 -10.27 15.24 -11.13
C GLN A 249 -11.52 15.03 -12.01
N ALA A 250 -11.37 14.41 -13.19
CA ALA A 250 -12.50 14.10 -14.06
C ALA A 250 -13.44 13.03 -13.45
N SER A 251 -12.88 12.04 -12.76
CA SER A 251 -13.67 11.03 -12.04
C SER A 251 -14.36 11.64 -10.82
N LEU A 252 -13.66 12.47 -10.04
CA LEU A 252 -14.25 13.16 -8.87
C LEU A 252 -15.38 14.11 -9.26
N ALA A 253 -15.27 14.79 -10.41
CA ALA A 253 -16.32 15.66 -10.94
C ALA A 253 -17.55 14.90 -11.47
N ALA A 254 -17.43 13.59 -11.73
CA ALA A 254 -18.50 12.73 -12.22
C ALA A 254 -19.15 11.87 -11.13
N LEU A 255 -18.78 12.05 -9.86
CA LEU A 255 -19.44 11.40 -8.73
C LEU A 255 -20.69 12.18 -8.29
N ASP A 256 -21.83 11.51 -8.20
CA ASP A 256 -23.04 12.04 -7.58
C ASP A 256 -23.05 11.79 -6.05
N ASP A 257 -23.96 12.45 -5.34
CA ASP A 257 -24.31 12.23 -3.92
C ASP A 257 -23.14 11.85 -2.97
N VAL A 258 -22.13 12.72 -2.92
CA VAL A 258 -20.89 12.48 -2.17
C VAL A 258 -20.35 13.76 -1.54
N THR A 259 -19.91 13.66 -0.29
CA THR A 259 -19.06 14.64 0.37
C THR A 259 -17.59 14.25 0.14
N ILE A 260 -16.85 15.09 -0.59
CA ILE A 260 -15.43 14.91 -0.88
C ILE A 260 -14.62 15.83 0.04
N TYR A 261 -13.67 15.25 0.78
CA TYR A 261 -12.71 15.94 1.63
C TYR A 261 -11.34 15.95 0.94
N THR A 262 -11.04 17.01 0.19
CA THR A 262 -9.77 17.17 -0.52
C THR A 262 -8.69 17.69 0.41
N PHE A 263 -7.70 16.84 0.68
CA PHE A 263 -6.49 17.14 1.45
C PHE A 263 -5.39 17.61 0.49
N THR A 264 -5.06 18.90 0.54
CA THR A 264 -3.98 19.49 -0.24
C THR A 264 -2.63 19.04 0.34
N TYR A 265 -1.96 18.10 -0.32
CA TYR A 265 -0.85 17.33 0.22
C TYR A 265 0.42 17.53 -0.64
N PRO A 266 1.14 18.65 -0.47
CA PRO A 266 2.27 19.03 -1.33
C PRO A 266 3.54 18.26 -0.96
N VAL A 267 3.76 17.13 -1.61
CA VAL A 267 4.86 16.19 -1.33
C VAL A 267 5.74 15.88 -2.54
N ILE A 268 5.35 16.29 -3.76
CA ILE A 268 6.11 16.03 -4.99
C ILE A 268 7.06 17.17 -5.36
N ALA A 269 6.59 18.42 -5.32
CA ALA A 269 7.34 19.58 -5.80
C ALA A 269 7.30 20.73 -4.79
N ARG A 270 8.35 21.57 -4.80
CA ARG A 270 8.44 22.74 -3.91
C ARG A 270 7.35 23.76 -4.20
N GLU A 271 6.96 23.86 -5.47
CA GLU A 271 5.94 24.73 -6.03
C GLU A 271 4.52 24.28 -5.65
N SER A 272 4.35 23.02 -5.20
CA SER A 272 3.09 22.51 -4.66
C SER A 272 2.74 23.13 -3.30
N ILE A 273 3.74 23.54 -2.51
CA ILE A 273 3.54 24.14 -1.18
C ILE A 273 2.77 25.48 -1.27
N PRO A 274 3.22 26.50 -2.02
CA PRO A 274 2.48 27.75 -2.13
C PRO A 274 1.13 27.58 -2.85
N ALA A 275 0.97 26.59 -3.73
CA ALA A 275 -0.33 26.22 -4.29
C ALA A 275 -1.31 25.72 -3.22
N ALA A 276 -0.90 24.75 -2.38
CA ALA A 276 -1.71 24.22 -1.30
C ALA A 276 -2.07 25.29 -0.26
N VAL A 277 -1.09 26.12 0.13
CA VAL A 277 -1.31 27.21 1.09
C VAL A 277 -2.23 28.29 0.51
N SER A 278 -2.01 28.76 -0.73
CA SER A 278 -2.87 29.78 -1.34
C SER A 278 -4.29 29.27 -1.63
N ALA A 279 -4.45 27.98 -1.95
CA ALA A 279 -5.76 27.33 -2.06
C ALA A 279 -6.53 27.32 -0.72
N TRP A 280 -5.88 26.98 0.39
CA TRP A 280 -6.53 26.97 1.71
C TRP A 280 -6.69 28.37 2.33
N CYS A 281 -5.80 29.30 2.00
CA CYS A 281 -5.88 30.70 2.45
C CYS A 281 -7.01 31.50 1.76
N ALA A 282 -7.59 30.97 0.68
CA ALA A 282 -8.78 31.55 0.07
C ALA A 282 -10.00 31.55 1.02
N PRO A 283 -10.98 32.46 0.79
CA PRO A 283 -12.33 32.32 1.34
C PRO A 283 -12.86 30.90 1.15
N SER A 284 -13.61 30.38 2.12
CA SER A 284 -14.08 28.99 2.20
C SER A 284 -14.68 28.46 0.88
N GLU A 285 -15.48 29.29 0.25
CA GLU A 285 -16.20 29.15 -1.01
C GLU A 285 -15.26 29.05 -2.23
N ASP A 286 -14.15 29.79 -2.23
CA ASP A 286 -13.19 29.86 -3.34
C ASP A 286 -12.16 28.71 -3.31
N ARG A 287 -11.95 28.07 -2.15
CA ARG A 287 -10.84 27.10 -1.94
C ARG A 287 -10.81 26.00 -2.99
N ILE A 288 -11.96 25.39 -3.25
CA ILE A 288 -12.07 24.29 -4.23
C ILE A 288 -11.90 24.80 -5.67
N HIS A 289 -12.35 26.01 -5.99
CA HIS A 289 -12.17 26.61 -7.31
C HIS A 289 -10.69 26.91 -7.57
N ARG A 290 -10.01 27.55 -6.61
CA ARG A 290 -8.58 27.85 -6.67
C ARG A 290 -7.73 26.58 -6.76
N TRP A 291 -8.04 25.57 -5.95
CA TRP A 291 -7.37 24.26 -6.02
C TRP A 291 -7.56 23.58 -7.38
N LYS A 292 -8.80 23.50 -7.88
CA LYS A 292 -9.08 22.95 -9.23
C LYS A 292 -8.37 23.71 -10.33
N GLY A 293 -8.14 25.01 -10.18
CA GLY A 293 -7.26 25.81 -11.06
C GLY A 293 -5.83 25.26 -11.12
N TYR A 294 -5.19 25.03 -9.97
CA TYR A 294 -3.83 24.44 -9.93
C TYR A 294 -3.80 23.01 -10.50
N MET A 295 -4.83 22.19 -10.24
CA MET A 295 -4.97 20.86 -10.84
C MET A 295 -5.15 20.93 -12.37
N ALA A 296 -5.87 21.94 -12.88
CA ALA A 296 -5.99 22.23 -14.31
C ALA A 296 -4.71 22.84 -14.93
N GLY A 297 -3.72 23.23 -14.11
CA GLY A 297 -2.43 23.74 -14.56
C GLY A 297 -2.25 25.25 -14.50
N SER A 298 -3.12 25.99 -13.80
CA SER A 298 -2.82 27.38 -13.43
C SER A 298 -1.52 27.46 -12.63
N THR A 299 -0.71 28.49 -12.87
CA THR A 299 0.58 28.68 -12.19
C THR A 299 0.37 29.00 -10.70
N PRO A 300 1.02 28.29 -9.77
CA PRO A 300 1.05 28.66 -8.35
C PRO A 300 1.70 30.03 -8.11
N PRO A 301 1.39 30.73 -7.01
CA PRO A 301 2.19 31.86 -6.58
C PRO A 301 3.61 31.40 -6.23
N GLY A 302 4.63 32.20 -6.56
CA GLY A 302 6.03 31.87 -6.28
C GLY A 302 6.45 32.01 -4.80
N HIS A 303 5.50 32.34 -3.92
CA HIS A 303 5.69 32.54 -2.49
C HIS A 303 4.37 32.26 -1.74
N ILE A 304 4.40 32.29 -0.42
CA ILE A 304 3.21 32.29 0.43
C ILE A 304 2.84 33.74 0.72
N ASP A 305 1.57 34.10 0.53
CA ASP A 305 1.06 35.45 0.77
C ASP A 305 1.05 35.77 2.30
N PRO A 306 1.35 37.02 2.72
CA PRO A 306 1.24 37.42 4.13
C PRO A 306 -0.18 37.26 4.68
N GLY A 307 -0.34 36.76 5.91
CA GLY A 307 -1.65 36.45 6.49
C GLY A 307 -2.13 35.01 6.28
N CYS A 308 -1.37 34.20 5.53
CA CYS A 308 -1.66 32.79 5.29
C CYS A 308 -1.00 31.83 6.30
N GLU A 309 -0.57 32.29 7.48
CA GLU A 309 0.18 31.48 8.45
C GLU A 309 -0.67 30.34 9.01
N GLN A 310 -1.96 30.57 9.27
CA GLN A 310 -2.91 29.52 9.66
C GLN A 310 -3.11 28.48 8.55
N ALA A 311 -3.02 28.90 7.28
CA ALA A 311 -3.14 27.99 6.14
C ALA A 311 -1.89 27.12 5.97
N MET A 312 -0.70 27.71 6.17
CA MET A 312 0.57 26.99 6.22
C MET A 312 0.59 25.93 7.34
N GLU A 313 0.17 26.26 8.56
CA GLU A 313 0.07 25.27 9.65
C GLU A 313 -1.00 24.20 9.37
N THR A 314 -2.10 24.55 8.68
CA THR A 314 -3.08 23.57 8.23
C THR A 314 -2.47 22.59 7.24
N VAL A 315 -1.74 23.07 6.22
CA VAL A 315 -1.02 22.22 5.26
C VAL A 315 0.03 21.35 5.97
N HIS A 316 0.79 21.88 6.93
CA HIS A 316 1.70 21.08 7.77
C HIS A 316 0.97 19.99 8.57
N LYS A 317 -0.26 20.23 9.03
CA LYS A 317 -1.09 19.20 9.70
C LYS A 317 -1.45 18.06 8.73
N ILE A 318 -1.79 18.39 7.48
CA ILE A 318 -2.08 17.40 6.44
C ILE A 318 -0.82 16.57 6.11
N VAL A 319 0.33 17.23 5.93
CA VAL A 319 1.61 16.57 5.64
C VAL A 319 1.99 15.58 6.74
N ARG A 320 2.09 16.05 8.00
CA ARG A 320 2.43 15.20 9.16
C ARG A 320 1.46 14.01 9.34
N PHE A 321 0.18 14.20 9.06
CA PHE A 321 -0.81 13.12 9.11
C PHE A 321 -0.53 12.05 8.04
N GLY A 322 -0.30 12.49 6.79
CA GLY A 322 0.00 11.57 5.70
C GLY A 322 1.30 10.80 5.91
N GLU A 323 2.35 11.45 6.42
CA GLU A 323 3.61 10.80 6.78
C GLU A 323 3.41 9.70 7.84
N ALA A 324 2.76 10.02 8.97
CA ALA A 324 2.50 9.06 10.05
C ALA A 324 1.69 7.84 9.58
N HIS A 325 0.63 8.08 8.80
CA HIS A 325 -0.23 7.01 8.27
C HIS A 325 0.35 6.31 7.02
N GLY A 326 1.50 6.77 6.50
CA GLY A 326 2.20 6.14 5.37
C GLY A 326 1.59 6.42 4.00
N ILE A 327 0.98 7.60 3.81
CA ILE A 327 0.49 8.09 2.52
C ILE A 327 1.68 8.51 1.67
N ARG A 328 2.36 7.53 1.06
CA ARG A 328 3.60 7.72 0.28
C ARG A 328 3.37 8.14 -1.18
N ASN A 329 2.14 8.02 -1.67
CA ASN A 329 1.77 8.24 -3.07
C ASN A 329 0.58 9.20 -3.18
N THR A 330 0.48 9.90 -4.30
CA THR A 330 -0.71 10.67 -4.67
C THR A 330 -1.22 10.29 -6.07
N PRO A 331 -2.53 10.27 -6.30
CA PRO A 331 -3.57 10.49 -5.31
C PRO A 331 -3.72 9.26 -4.41
N THR A 332 -4.04 9.47 -3.14
CA THR A 332 -4.47 8.40 -2.24
C THR A 332 -5.84 8.77 -1.69
N LEU A 333 -6.81 7.86 -1.84
CA LEU A 333 -8.19 8.06 -1.44
C LEU A 333 -8.53 7.16 -0.25
N PHE A 334 -9.47 7.62 0.59
CA PHE A 334 -10.06 6.80 1.65
C PHE A 334 -11.58 6.82 1.53
N LEU A 335 -12.20 5.64 1.64
CA LEU A 335 -13.64 5.43 1.66
C LEU A 335 -14.16 5.43 3.11
N ALA A 336 -15.47 5.58 3.31
CA ALA A 336 -16.08 5.65 4.65
C ALA A 336 -15.75 4.45 5.56
N ASP A 337 -15.66 3.25 4.99
CA ASP A 337 -15.25 2.00 5.68
C ASP A 337 -13.73 1.92 5.99
N GLY A 338 -13.00 2.99 5.74
CA GLY A 338 -11.56 3.13 5.97
C GLY A 338 -10.67 2.42 4.95
N ARG A 339 -11.21 1.78 3.90
CA ARG A 339 -10.39 1.25 2.79
C ARG A 339 -9.61 2.38 2.12
N ARG A 340 -8.34 2.11 1.87
CA ARG A 340 -7.43 2.95 1.09
C ARG A 340 -7.48 2.54 -0.39
N ILE A 341 -7.47 3.51 -1.29
CA ILE A 341 -7.22 3.33 -2.73
C ILE A 341 -5.99 4.17 -3.08
N VAL A 342 -5.04 3.60 -3.83
CA VAL A 342 -3.82 4.30 -4.26
C VAL A 342 -3.82 4.43 -5.77
N GLY A 343 -3.57 5.64 -6.28
CA GLY A 343 -3.67 5.97 -7.70
C GLY A 343 -5.05 6.48 -8.12
N ALA A 344 -5.16 6.91 -9.39
CA ALA A 344 -6.44 7.33 -9.95
C ALA A 344 -7.32 6.11 -10.27
N MET A 345 -8.62 6.24 -10.03
CA MET A 345 -9.63 5.22 -10.33
C MET A 345 -10.67 5.82 -11.29
N PRO A 346 -11.15 5.09 -12.33
CA PRO A 346 -12.25 5.53 -13.19
C PRO A 346 -13.52 5.84 -12.39
N GLY A 347 -14.29 6.86 -12.81
CA GLY A 347 -15.49 7.30 -12.07
C GLY A 347 -16.50 6.19 -11.78
N ASN A 348 -16.73 5.27 -12.71
CA ASN A 348 -17.62 4.11 -12.52
C ASN A 348 -17.10 3.08 -11.51
N GLU A 349 -15.78 2.89 -11.40
CA GLU A 349 -15.16 2.01 -10.42
C GLU A 349 -15.15 2.67 -9.03
N LEU A 350 -14.88 3.97 -8.98
CA LEU A 350 -14.91 4.75 -7.74
C LEU A 350 -16.33 4.86 -7.16
N GLU A 351 -17.33 5.02 -8.03
CA GLU A 351 -18.76 5.00 -7.68
C GLU A 351 -19.21 3.63 -7.14
N ALA A 352 -18.74 2.53 -7.74
CA ALA A 352 -18.97 1.19 -7.22
C ALA A 352 -18.25 0.96 -5.87
N ALA A 353 -17.01 1.46 -5.73
CA ALA A 353 -16.24 1.35 -4.50
C ALA A 353 -16.89 2.11 -3.34
N LEU A 354 -17.39 3.33 -3.61
CA LEU A 354 -18.17 4.16 -2.68
C LEU A 354 -19.51 3.50 -2.30
N SER A 355 -20.22 2.93 -3.27
CA SER A 355 -21.49 2.23 -3.02
C SER A 355 -21.33 0.98 -2.14
N ALA A 356 -20.16 0.32 -2.21
CA ALA A 356 -19.78 -0.78 -1.33
C ALA A 356 -19.22 -0.35 0.04
N ALA A 357 -18.84 0.94 0.19
CA ALA A 357 -18.27 1.48 1.43
C ALA A 357 -19.34 2.10 2.33
N GLN A 358 -20.25 1.27 2.83
CA GLN A 358 -21.17 1.69 3.89
C GLN A 358 -20.42 1.83 5.22
N PRO A 359 -20.76 2.84 6.06
CA PRO A 359 -20.08 3.12 7.33
C PRO A 359 -20.43 2.11 8.45
#